data_AF-A0A8H6LM69-F1
#
_entry.id   AF-A0A8H6LM69-F1
#
_cell.length_a   1.000
_cell.length_b   1.000
_cell.length_c   1.000
_cell.angle_alpha   90.00
_cell.angle_beta   90.00
_cell.angle_gamma   90.00
#
_symmetry.space_group_name_H-M   'P 1'
#
loop_
_entity.id
_entity.type
_entity.pdbx_description
1 polymer ?
#
loop_
_entity_poly.entity_id
_entity_poly.type
_entity_poly.pdbx_seq_one_letter_code
_entity_poly.pdbx_strand_id
1 'polypeptide(L)'
;MDIIIWVAMRRSRKSSNSASHESDSHLVQQFQHRLSLEDAFIADVGRSLLALGNFFYTGPSEWANLHSDCVDVRERCQFFESQEEPLKTLDRFHFKTELAASIITTKSPSLQSLPLMNDTFLTSALTPPSIYDDCLTHLAACCHLIHDEIIPLFNGIVPAQSPTHESYSLVWSTWSKLWARCVQWFRDRPPDMVPLLESPEVDHATSTNTPFTADVYSSAIAVQANLAIHFSALLLLSYKPRLAKLSSIPHRLASRSWHAQKLAKLALWNNFSDQWDPVVVATVVRIARDMTYPSQQEALLSCFQRIGDATKIPLQTEIADLQQFWSSSRHSSAPTNTHP
;
A
#
# COMPACT_ATOMS: atom_id res chain seq x y z
N MET A 1 -1.20 20.47 -23.38
CA MET A 1 -2.02 19.47 -24.10
C MET A 1 -1.17 18.26 -24.54
N ASP A 2 0.01 18.48 -25.13
CA ASP A 2 0.90 17.42 -25.64
C ASP A 2 1.30 16.35 -24.61
N ILE A 3 1.59 16.72 -23.36
CA ILE A 3 1.94 15.77 -22.28
C ILE A 3 0.76 14.84 -21.96
N ILE A 4 -0.44 15.39 -21.81
CA ILE A 4 -1.65 14.61 -21.52
C ILE A 4 -1.92 13.63 -22.66
N ILE A 5 -1.81 14.11 -23.91
CA ILE A 5 -1.95 13.27 -25.10
C ILE A 5 -0.88 12.18 -25.14
N TRP A 6 0.37 12.50 -24.82
CA TRP A 6 1.46 11.52 -24.76
C TRP A 6 1.22 10.45 -23.70
N VAL A 7 0.84 10.84 -22.47
CA VAL A 7 0.49 9.90 -21.38
C VAL A 7 -0.64 8.97 -21.81
N ALA A 8 -1.67 9.51 -22.48
CA ALA A 8 -2.81 8.74 -22.96
C ALA A 8 -2.45 7.81 -24.14
N MET A 9 -1.57 8.22 -25.06
CA MET A 9 -1.22 7.47 -26.27
C MET A 9 -0.14 6.40 -26.04
N ARG A 10 0.61 6.47 -24.94
CA ARG A 10 1.72 5.55 -24.64
C ARG A 10 1.29 4.07 -24.60
N ARG A 11 0.05 3.78 -24.18
CA ARG A 11 -0.53 2.42 -24.22
C ARG A 11 -0.52 1.77 -25.60
N SER A 12 -0.74 2.57 -26.65
CA SER A 12 -0.81 2.06 -28.02
C SER A 12 0.56 1.71 -28.60
N ARG A 13 1.66 2.19 -27.99
CA ARG A 13 3.02 2.10 -28.54
C ARG A 13 3.86 0.96 -27.96
N LYS A 14 3.56 0.50 -26.73
CA LYS A 14 4.27 -0.61 -26.07
C LYS A 14 4.07 -1.97 -26.75
N SER A 15 3.18 -2.06 -27.75
CA SER A 15 2.99 -3.26 -28.56
C SER A 15 4.07 -3.46 -29.64
N SER A 16 5.01 -2.52 -29.84
CA SER A 16 5.94 -2.56 -30.97
C SER A 16 7.38 -2.18 -30.59
N ASN A 17 8.26 -3.20 -30.56
CA ASN A 17 9.74 -3.16 -30.66
C ASN A 17 10.57 -2.28 -29.69
N SER A 18 11.79 -2.76 -29.40
CA SER A 18 12.82 -2.08 -28.58
C SER A 18 13.22 -0.69 -29.06
N ALA A 19 13.04 -0.36 -30.35
CA ALA A 19 13.26 0.97 -30.92
C ALA A 19 12.30 2.05 -30.35
N SER A 20 11.20 1.66 -29.70
CA SER A 20 10.25 2.59 -29.07
C SER A 20 10.79 3.23 -27.78
N HIS A 21 11.69 2.54 -27.05
CA HIS A 21 12.19 3.03 -25.76
C HIS A 21 13.15 4.23 -25.88
N GLU A 22 14.06 4.23 -26.86
CA GLU A 22 14.96 5.39 -27.11
C GLU A 22 14.17 6.61 -27.59
N SER A 23 13.19 6.40 -28.48
CA SER A 23 12.30 7.46 -28.95
C SER A 23 11.49 8.08 -27.81
N ASP A 24 11.06 7.28 -26.84
CA ASP A 24 10.30 7.77 -25.70
C ASP A 24 11.17 8.52 -24.68
N SER A 25 12.41 8.07 -24.45
CA SER A 25 13.36 8.79 -23.60
C SER A 25 13.67 10.19 -24.16
N HIS A 26 13.90 10.29 -25.47
CA HIS A 26 14.12 11.57 -26.15
C HIS A 26 12.90 12.50 -26.07
N LEU A 27 11.67 11.96 -26.20
CA LEU A 27 10.44 12.74 -26.03
C LEU A 27 10.26 13.24 -24.60
N VAL A 28 10.55 12.41 -23.59
CA VAL A 28 10.49 12.83 -22.18
C VAL A 28 11.48 13.96 -21.90
N GLN A 29 12.72 13.85 -22.39
CA GLN A 29 13.72 14.92 -22.26
C GLN A 29 13.26 16.21 -22.96
N GLN A 30 12.65 16.11 -24.13
CA GLN A 30 12.09 17.26 -24.84
C GLN A 30 10.96 17.92 -24.04
N PHE A 31 10.07 17.14 -23.43
CA PHE A 31 9.03 17.68 -22.56
C PHE A 31 9.61 18.32 -21.29
N GLN A 32 10.60 17.71 -20.66
CA GLN A 32 11.28 18.28 -19.49
C GLN A 32 11.94 19.64 -19.85
N HIS A 33 12.60 19.73 -21.00
CA HIS A 33 13.17 20.99 -21.47
C HIS A 33 12.09 22.05 -21.70
N ARG A 34 10.99 21.71 -22.37
CA ARG A 34 9.86 22.65 -22.56
C ARG A 34 9.28 23.12 -21.22
N LEU A 35 9.06 22.20 -20.28
CA LEU A 35 8.54 22.53 -18.95
C LEU A 35 9.49 23.43 -18.14
N SER A 36 10.80 23.39 -18.39
CA SER A 36 11.76 24.29 -17.73
C SER A 36 11.61 25.77 -18.15
N LEU A 37 10.90 26.02 -19.26
CA LEU A 37 10.64 27.36 -19.80
C LEU A 37 9.26 27.90 -19.38
N GLU A 38 8.42 27.08 -18.76
CA GLU A 38 7.08 27.44 -18.31
C GLU A 38 7.09 28.05 -16.90
N ASP A 39 5.95 28.59 -16.47
CA ASP A 39 5.74 28.97 -15.07
C ASP A 39 5.92 27.76 -14.12
N ALA A 40 6.27 28.04 -12.87
CA ALA A 40 6.52 27.01 -11.86
C ALA A 40 5.33 26.06 -11.69
N PHE A 41 4.10 26.59 -11.62
CA PHE A 41 2.91 25.77 -11.43
C PHE A 41 2.65 24.83 -12.63
N ILE A 42 2.73 25.33 -13.86
CA ILE A 42 2.58 24.54 -15.08
C ILE A 42 3.69 23.50 -15.20
N ALA A 43 4.94 23.91 -14.92
CA ALA A 43 6.09 23.02 -14.92
C ALA A 43 5.88 21.87 -13.94
N ASP A 44 5.38 22.17 -12.75
CA ASP A 44 5.11 21.24 -11.67
C ASP A 44 4.02 20.24 -12.03
N VAL A 45 2.89 20.71 -12.58
CA VAL A 45 1.81 19.85 -13.06
C VAL A 45 2.32 18.94 -14.18
N GLY A 46 3.07 19.51 -15.13
CA GLY A 46 3.62 18.77 -16.25
C GLY A 46 4.62 17.68 -15.83
N ARG A 47 5.55 17.99 -14.93
CA ARG A 47 6.52 17.02 -14.38
C ARG A 47 5.83 15.92 -13.61
N SER A 48 4.84 16.28 -12.80
CA SER A 48 4.03 15.35 -12.03
C SER A 48 3.29 14.36 -12.95
N LEU A 49 2.64 14.85 -14.01
CA LEU A 49 1.97 14.00 -15.02
C LEU A 49 2.95 13.11 -15.79
N LEU A 50 4.14 13.62 -16.15
CA LEU A 50 5.17 12.82 -16.82
C LEU A 50 5.67 11.68 -15.93
N ALA A 51 5.90 11.94 -14.64
CA ALA A 51 6.32 10.92 -13.69
C ALA A 51 5.27 9.81 -13.52
N LEU A 52 3.97 10.16 -13.53
CA LEU A 52 2.88 9.17 -13.52
C LEU A 52 2.68 8.45 -14.85
N GLY A 53 3.26 8.95 -15.94
CA GLY A 53 3.02 8.45 -17.29
C GLY A 53 3.36 6.98 -17.48
N ASN A 54 4.28 6.43 -16.69
CA ASN A 54 4.64 5.01 -16.73
C ASN A 54 3.82 4.13 -15.77
N PHE A 55 3.27 4.70 -14.70
CA PHE A 55 2.66 3.95 -13.59
C PHE A 55 1.55 2.99 -14.06
N PHE A 56 0.65 3.49 -14.91
CA PHE A 56 -0.49 2.71 -15.41
C PHE A 56 -0.12 1.60 -16.40
N TYR A 57 1.15 1.51 -16.81
CA TYR A 57 1.64 0.55 -17.82
C TYR A 57 2.68 -0.43 -17.27
N THR A 58 2.89 -0.42 -15.97
CA THR A 58 3.88 -1.24 -15.27
C THR A 58 3.19 -1.97 -14.12
N GLY A 59 3.62 -3.21 -13.87
CA GLY A 59 3.07 -4.00 -12.78
C GLY A 59 3.55 -3.50 -11.42
N PRO A 60 2.85 -3.86 -10.33
CA PRO A 60 3.25 -3.54 -8.96
C PRO A 60 4.74 -3.80 -8.64
N SER A 61 5.31 -4.89 -9.18
CA SER A 61 6.73 -5.24 -9.02
C SER A 61 7.71 -4.22 -9.60
N GLU A 62 7.28 -3.42 -10.58
CA GLU A 62 8.10 -2.41 -11.25
C GLU A 62 7.93 -1.00 -10.66
N TRP A 63 6.93 -0.77 -9.80
CA TRP A 63 6.60 0.58 -9.31
C TRP A 63 7.73 1.27 -8.56
N ALA A 64 8.61 0.53 -7.88
CA ALA A 64 9.77 1.12 -7.21
C ALA A 64 10.79 1.74 -8.18
N ASN A 65 10.85 1.27 -9.42
CA ASN A 65 11.79 1.79 -10.41
C ASN A 65 11.33 3.14 -10.97
N LEU A 66 10.02 3.42 -10.92
CA LEU A 66 9.44 4.67 -11.44
C LEU A 66 9.83 5.90 -10.63
N HIS A 67 10.08 5.71 -9.34
CA HIS A 67 10.39 6.78 -8.39
C HIS A 67 11.87 7.16 -8.37
N SER A 68 12.74 6.35 -8.98
CA SER A 68 14.19 6.59 -9.02
C SER A 68 14.56 7.75 -9.96
N ASP A 69 13.73 8.03 -10.97
CA ASP A 69 13.97 9.06 -11.98
C ASP A 69 13.35 10.43 -11.62
N CYS A 70 12.57 10.52 -10.53
CA CYS A 70 11.83 11.72 -10.16
C CYS A 70 12.54 12.52 -9.06
N VAL A 71 13.52 13.33 -9.46
CA VAL A 71 14.39 14.08 -8.53
C VAL A 71 13.67 15.21 -7.77
N ASP A 72 12.48 15.64 -8.22
CA ASP A 72 11.89 16.94 -7.82
C ASP A 72 10.53 16.83 -7.08
N VAL A 73 9.94 15.63 -6.96
CA VAL A 73 8.67 15.42 -6.22
C VAL A 73 8.93 15.18 -4.72
N ARG A 74 10.16 14.77 -4.36
CA ARG A 74 10.58 14.49 -2.98
C ARG A 74 10.42 15.65 -2.01
N GLU A 75 10.46 16.90 -2.50
CA GLU A 75 10.34 18.10 -1.67
C GLU A 75 8.89 18.57 -1.46
N ARG A 76 7.91 18.00 -2.18
CA ARG A 76 6.54 18.54 -2.27
C ARG A 76 5.53 17.99 -1.28
N CYS A 77 5.91 17.02 -0.44
CA CYS A 77 5.05 16.56 0.64
C CYS A 77 5.01 17.55 1.81
N GLN A 78 4.61 18.80 1.52
CA GLN A 78 3.99 19.68 2.48
C GLN A 78 2.49 19.38 2.43
N PHE A 79 1.85 19.26 3.60
CA PHE A 79 0.45 18.85 3.80
C PHE A 79 -0.45 19.09 2.57
N PHE A 80 -1.15 18.05 2.10
CA PHE A 80 -2.03 18.09 0.91
C PHE A 80 -3.00 19.28 0.86
N GLU A 81 -3.25 19.94 1.99
CA GLU A 81 -4.12 21.11 2.09
C GLU A 81 -3.50 22.42 1.60
N SER A 82 -2.17 22.55 1.50
CA SER A 82 -1.51 23.80 1.09
C SER A 82 -1.40 23.99 -0.43
N GLN A 83 -1.66 22.94 -1.22
CA GLN A 83 -1.52 22.96 -2.67
C GLN A 83 -2.84 23.30 -3.39
N GLU A 84 -2.75 24.01 -4.51
CA GLU A 84 -3.87 24.25 -5.43
C GLU A 84 -4.12 23.02 -6.32
N GLU A 85 -5.35 22.84 -6.80
CA GLU A 85 -5.64 21.81 -7.81
C GLU A 85 -5.02 22.19 -9.17
N PRO A 86 -4.48 21.24 -9.96
CA PRO A 86 -4.55 19.79 -9.76
C PRO A 86 -3.35 19.19 -8.99
N LEU A 87 -2.38 20.01 -8.57
CA LEU A 87 -1.17 19.53 -7.88
C LEU A 87 -1.51 18.77 -6.60
N LYS A 88 -2.46 19.28 -5.82
CA LYS A 88 -2.97 18.57 -4.64
C LYS A 88 -3.38 17.12 -4.93
N THR A 89 -4.19 16.90 -5.95
CA THR A 89 -4.64 15.56 -6.34
C THR A 89 -3.49 14.71 -6.88
N LEU A 90 -2.59 15.31 -7.65
CA LEU A 90 -1.44 14.62 -8.22
C LEU A 90 -0.43 14.19 -7.15
N ASP A 91 -0.14 15.05 -6.17
CA ASP A 91 0.78 14.77 -5.07
C ASP A 91 0.25 13.64 -4.16
N ARG A 92 -1.07 13.65 -3.89
CA ARG A 92 -1.74 12.51 -3.23
C ARG A 92 -1.55 11.22 -4.02
N PHE A 93 -1.65 11.28 -5.34
CA PHE A 93 -1.47 10.10 -6.18
C PHE A 93 0.00 9.62 -6.15
N HIS A 94 0.98 10.51 -6.28
CA HIS A 94 2.41 10.18 -6.12
C HIS A 94 2.69 9.49 -4.79
N PHE A 95 2.22 10.09 -3.69
CA PHE A 95 2.37 9.51 -2.36
C PHE A 95 1.82 8.08 -2.27
N LYS A 96 0.62 7.84 -2.83
CA LYS A 96 0.03 6.50 -2.90
C LYS A 96 0.88 5.53 -3.74
N THR A 97 1.36 5.95 -4.90
CA THR A 97 2.18 5.09 -5.77
C THR A 97 3.52 4.73 -5.13
N GLU A 98 4.10 5.63 -4.34
CA GLU A 98 5.34 5.38 -3.63
C GLU A 98 5.12 4.44 -2.43
N LEU A 99 4.07 4.69 -1.65
CA LEU A 99 3.69 3.81 -0.56
C LEU A 99 3.36 2.40 -1.07
N ALA A 100 2.68 2.30 -2.21
CA ALA A 100 2.42 1.05 -2.89
C ALA A 100 3.72 0.33 -3.32
N ALA A 101 4.70 1.04 -3.86
CA ALA A 101 6.01 0.49 -4.18
C ALA A 101 6.76 -0.02 -2.93
N SER A 102 6.69 0.72 -1.82
CA SER A 102 7.20 0.32 -0.51
C SER A 102 6.58 -1.00 -0.02
N ILE A 103 5.25 -1.12 -0.10
CA ILE A 103 4.50 -2.33 0.27
C ILE A 103 4.95 -3.55 -0.55
N ILE A 104 5.11 -3.40 -1.86
CA ILE A 104 5.49 -4.49 -2.76
C ILE A 104 6.94 -4.91 -2.55
N THR A 105 7.85 -3.95 -2.48
CA THR A 105 9.29 -4.22 -2.40
C THR A 105 9.79 -4.49 -1.00
N THR A 106 8.95 -4.27 0.03
CA THR A 106 9.34 -4.31 1.44
C THR A 106 10.54 -3.40 1.75
N LYS A 107 10.54 -2.22 1.14
CA LYS A 107 11.56 -1.17 1.32
C LYS A 107 10.90 0.09 1.86
N SER A 108 11.68 0.94 2.50
CA SER A 108 11.18 2.20 3.02
C SER A 108 10.74 3.14 1.89
N PRO A 109 9.63 3.89 2.06
CA PRO A 109 9.30 4.95 1.12
C PRO A 109 10.39 6.03 1.15
N SER A 110 10.72 6.53 -0.05
CA SER A 110 11.74 7.54 -0.32
C SER A 110 11.42 8.94 0.18
N LEU A 111 10.15 9.25 0.42
CA LEU A 111 9.68 10.50 0.98
C LEU A 111 10.18 10.63 2.42
N GLN A 112 10.89 11.72 2.69
CA GLN A 112 11.49 11.97 3.99
C GLN A 112 10.41 12.07 5.08
N SER A 113 10.81 11.65 6.28
CA SER A 113 9.98 11.46 7.47
C SER A 113 8.89 12.52 7.60
N LEU A 114 7.63 12.10 7.48
CA LEU A 114 6.53 12.89 8.01
C LEU A 114 6.80 13.06 9.51
N PRO A 115 6.81 14.31 10.06
CA PRO A 115 6.86 14.47 11.49
C PRO A 115 5.72 13.64 12.07
N LEU A 116 6.04 12.73 13.01
CA LEU A 116 5.08 11.88 13.69
C LEU A 116 3.91 12.77 14.10
N MET A 117 2.79 12.67 13.37
CA MET A 117 1.66 13.60 13.50
C MET A 117 1.33 13.76 14.98
N ASN A 118 1.09 15.01 15.40
CA ASN A 118 0.57 15.37 16.72
C ASN A 118 -0.48 14.34 17.19
N ASP A 119 -0.51 14.09 18.50
CA ASP A 119 -1.29 13.04 19.17
C ASP A 119 -2.81 13.08 18.88
N THR A 120 -3.31 14.15 18.26
CA THR A 120 -4.68 14.31 17.78
C THR A 120 -4.94 13.53 16.48
N PHE A 121 -4.89 12.21 16.56
CA PHE A 121 -5.43 11.34 15.50
C PHE A 121 -6.97 11.46 15.54
N LEU A 122 -7.59 11.84 14.40
CA LEU A 122 -9.03 12.01 14.20
C LEU A 122 -9.68 13.11 15.07
N THR A 123 -9.69 14.35 14.55
CA THR A 123 -10.64 15.37 15.06
C THR A 123 -12.05 15.10 14.51
N SER A 124 -13.07 15.38 15.31
CA SER A 124 -14.48 15.08 15.00
C SER A 124 -15.07 15.81 13.76
N ALA A 125 -14.29 16.62 13.04
CA ALA A 125 -14.72 17.45 11.91
C ALA A 125 -13.97 17.13 10.60
N LEU A 126 -13.26 16.01 10.52
CA LEU A 126 -12.52 15.65 9.31
C LEU A 126 -13.44 15.13 8.20
N THR A 127 -13.15 15.54 6.97
CA THR A 127 -13.79 14.99 5.76
C THR A 127 -13.30 13.56 5.48
N PRO A 128 -14.06 12.71 4.77
CA PRO A 128 -13.59 11.37 4.40
C PRO A 128 -12.23 11.35 3.68
N PRO A 129 -11.93 12.27 2.72
CA PRO A 129 -10.61 12.43 2.12
C PRO A 129 -9.49 12.68 3.13
N SER A 130 -9.69 13.60 4.08
CA SER A 130 -8.66 13.88 5.09
C SER A 130 -8.46 12.72 6.06
N ILE A 131 -9.53 11.99 6.41
CA ILE A 131 -9.39 10.76 7.21
C ILE A 131 -8.54 9.72 6.49
N TYR A 132 -8.71 9.57 5.17
CA TYR A 132 -7.88 8.65 4.40
C TYR A 132 -6.42 9.11 4.33
N ASP A 133 -6.16 10.40 4.12
CA ASP A 133 -4.81 10.98 4.13
C ASP A 133 -4.09 10.71 5.47
N ASP A 134 -4.80 10.81 6.60
CA ASP A 134 -4.28 10.45 7.94
C ASP A 134 -3.92 8.96 8.03
N CYS A 135 -4.77 8.09 7.46
CA CYS A 135 -4.50 6.64 7.43
C CYS A 135 -3.28 6.30 6.56
N LEU A 136 -3.10 6.99 5.44
CA LEU A 136 -1.93 6.81 4.57
C LEU A 136 -0.65 7.32 5.25
N THR A 137 -0.71 8.47 5.92
CA THR A 137 0.39 9.03 6.71
C THR A 137 0.80 8.07 7.83
N HIS A 138 -0.19 7.48 8.51
CA HIS A 138 0.06 6.48 9.54
C HIS A 138 0.74 5.23 8.97
N LEU A 139 0.28 4.74 7.82
CA LEU A 139 0.88 3.59 7.16
C LEU A 139 2.32 3.89 6.71
N ALA A 140 2.58 5.07 6.14
CA ALA A 140 3.92 5.50 5.77
C ALA A 140 4.87 5.52 6.99
N ALA A 141 4.41 6.07 8.13
CA ALA A 141 5.18 6.06 9.37
C ALA A 141 5.48 4.63 9.87
N CYS A 142 4.55 3.69 9.70
CA CYS A 142 4.79 2.28 10.01
C CYS A 142 5.84 1.67 9.06
N CYS A 143 5.79 1.99 7.77
CA CYS A 143 6.79 1.55 6.80
C CYS A 143 8.19 2.10 7.14
N HIS A 144 8.33 3.39 7.42
CA HIS A 144 9.61 4.01 7.83
C HIS A 144 10.18 3.33 9.08
N LEU A 145 9.39 3.22 10.14
CA LEU A 145 9.83 2.56 11.38
C LEU A 145 10.33 1.14 11.13
N ILE A 146 9.61 0.39 10.30
CA ILE A 146 9.91 -1.03 10.09
C ILE A 146 11.15 -1.21 9.21
N HIS A 147 11.22 -0.46 8.11
CA HIS A 147 12.28 -0.64 7.11
C HIS A 147 13.57 0.08 7.45
N ASP A 148 13.52 1.25 8.09
CA ASP A 148 14.71 2.05 8.39
C ASP A 148 15.27 1.78 9.79
N GLU A 149 14.42 1.39 10.74
CA GLU A 149 14.85 1.16 12.13
C GLU A 149 14.81 -0.34 12.48
N ILE A 150 13.63 -0.96 12.48
CA ILE A 150 13.46 -2.30 13.07
C ILE A 150 14.16 -3.41 12.29
N ILE A 151 14.04 -3.45 10.96
CA ILE A 151 14.71 -4.48 10.14
C ILE A 151 16.24 -4.36 10.26
N PRO A 152 16.87 -3.18 10.11
CA PRO A 152 18.30 -3.01 10.36
C PRO A 152 18.74 -3.43 11.75
N LEU A 153 17.95 -3.11 12.79
CA LEU A 153 18.21 -3.54 14.16
C LEU A 153 18.22 -5.07 14.30
N PHE A 154 17.28 -5.78 13.66
CA PHE A 154 17.26 -7.25 13.69
C PHE A 154 18.37 -7.88 12.85
N ASN A 155 18.82 -7.21 11.79
CA ASN A 155 19.90 -7.69 10.93
C ASN A 155 21.30 -7.34 11.46
N GLY A 156 21.40 -6.64 12.60
CA GLY A 156 22.69 -6.22 13.16
C GLY A 156 23.43 -5.17 12.31
N ILE A 157 22.73 -4.50 11.40
CA ILE A 157 23.28 -3.42 10.58
C ILE A 157 23.26 -2.16 11.45
N VAL A 158 24.35 -1.96 12.18
CA VAL A 158 24.57 -0.80 13.04
C VAL A 158 25.20 0.31 12.18
N PRO A 159 24.61 1.52 12.06
CA PRO A 159 25.33 2.66 11.50
C PRO A 159 26.59 2.91 12.36
N ALA A 160 27.66 3.47 11.79
CA ALA A 160 29.01 3.55 12.39
C ALA A 160 29.13 4.15 13.81
N GLN A 161 28.03 4.60 14.41
CA GLN A 161 27.89 4.99 15.81
C GLN A 161 27.07 3.91 16.52
N SER A 162 27.69 3.21 17.49
CA SER A 162 27.03 2.22 18.34
C SER A 162 25.67 2.74 18.83
N PRO A 163 24.55 2.00 18.67
CA PRO A 163 23.25 2.50 19.08
C PRO A 163 23.24 2.54 20.60
N THR A 164 23.02 3.72 21.18
CA THR A 164 22.87 3.84 22.62
C THR A 164 21.61 3.07 23.07
N HIS A 165 21.57 2.62 24.32
CA HIS A 165 20.37 1.99 24.89
C HIS A 165 19.11 2.89 24.74
N GLU A 166 19.32 4.21 24.66
CA GLU A 166 18.27 5.21 24.41
C GLU A 166 17.66 5.09 23.00
N SER A 167 18.45 4.80 21.97
CA SER A 167 17.96 4.60 20.59
C SER A 167 16.99 3.42 20.49
N TYR A 168 17.32 2.29 21.13
CA TYR A 168 16.43 1.13 21.17
C TYR A 168 15.11 1.42 21.90
N SER A 169 15.19 2.13 23.03
CA SER A 169 13.99 2.54 23.77
C SER A 169 13.10 3.45 22.92
N LEU A 170 13.69 4.35 22.14
CA LEU A 170 12.94 5.25 21.26
C LEU A 170 12.21 4.48 20.16
N VAL A 171 12.88 3.56 19.44
CA VAL A 171 12.27 2.74 18.38
C VAL A 171 11.06 1.96 18.89
N TRP A 172 11.18 1.28 20.04
CA TRP A 172 10.06 0.52 20.61
C TRP A 172 8.96 1.40 21.20
N SER A 173 9.30 2.60 21.69
CA SER A 173 8.30 3.60 22.07
C SER A 173 7.50 4.07 20.85
N THR A 174 8.15 4.28 19.70
CA THR A 174 7.51 4.66 18.43
C THR A 174 6.62 3.53 17.94
N TRP A 175 7.09 2.28 17.96
CA TRP A 175 6.26 1.10 17.66
C TRP A 175 5.00 1.08 18.53
N SER A 176 5.15 1.29 19.83
CA SER A 176 4.03 1.27 20.79
C SER A 176 3.03 2.39 20.53
N LYS A 177 3.50 3.59 20.18
CA LYS A 177 2.65 4.72 19.78
C LYS A 177 1.88 4.43 18.50
N LEU A 178 2.55 3.92 17.45
CA LEU A 178 1.88 3.58 16.19
C LEU A 178 0.85 2.45 16.40
N TRP A 179 1.20 1.44 17.19
CA TRP A 179 0.28 0.37 17.56
C TRP A 179 -0.95 0.88 18.32
N ALA A 180 -0.73 1.75 19.31
CA ALA A 180 -1.82 2.36 20.06
C ALA A 180 -2.78 3.15 19.15
N ARG A 181 -2.26 3.86 18.14
CA ARG A 181 -3.08 4.56 17.13
C ARG A 181 -3.92 3.60 16.29
N CYS A 182 -3.36 2.47 15.82
CA CYS A 182 -4.15 1.42 15.15
C CYS A 182 -5.31 0.95 16.04
N VAL A 183 -5.04 0.62 17.31
CA VAL A 183 -6.04 0.14 18.26
C VAL A 183 -7.11 1.19 18.53
N GLN A 184 -6.70 2.45 18.71
CA GLN A 184 -7.62 3.58 18.92
C GLN A 184 -8.53 3.77 17.72
N TRP A 185 -7.99 3.72 16.49
CA TRP A 185 -8.80 3.82 15.28
C TRP A 185 -9.87 2.73 15.18
N PHE A 186 -9.58 1.49 15.61
CA PHE A 186 -10.59 0.43 15.61
C PHE A 186 -11.70 0.63 16.66
N ARG A 187 -11.42 1.35 17.74
CA ARG A 187 -12.38 1.66 18.82
C ARG A 187 -13.23 2.89 18.48
N ASP A 188 -12.57 3.95 18.05
CA ASP A 188 -13.15 5.29 17.87
C ASP A 188 -13.29 5.62 16.38
N ARG A 189 -13.65 4.60 15.59
CA ARG A 189 -13.69 4.71 14.13
C ARG A 189 -14.69 5.81 13.72
N PRO A 190 -14.31 6.73 12.81
CA PRO A 190 -15.23 7.76 12.33
C PRO A 190 -16.48 7.12 11.70
N PRO A 191 -17.67 7.73 11.85
CA PRO A 191 -18.93 7.14 11.36
C PRO A 191 -18.90 6.74 9.88
N ASP A 192 -18.32 7.57 9.02
CA ASP A 192 -18.19 7.31 7.58
C ASP A 192 -17.29 6.10 7.24
N MET A 193 -16.48 5.66 8.20
CA MET A 193 -15.51 4.58 8.06
C MET A 193 -16.02 3.27 8.70
N VAL A 194 -17.17 3.28 9.38
CA VAL A 194 -17.79 2.10 10.00
C VAL A 194 -18.44 1.22 8.93
N PRO A 195 -18.25 -0.12 8.96
CA PRO A 195 -18.93 -1.03 8.04
C PRO A 195 -20.45 -0.98 8.27
N LEU A 196 -21.21 -1.01 7.17
CA LEU A 196 -22.66 -1.15 7.19
C LEU A 196 -23.09 -2.55 7.64
N LEU A 197 -22.29 -3.55 7.26
CA LEU A 197 -22.44 -4.93 7.68
C LEU A 197 -21.07 -5.47 8.07
N GLU A 198 -20.94 -5.92 9.31
CA GLU A 198 -19.79 -6.68 9.79
C GLU A 198 -20.29 -8.07 10.18
N SER A 199 -19.87 -9.09 9.43
CA SER A 199 -20.30 -10.46 9.74
C SER A 199 -19.73 -10.89 11.09
N PRO A 200 -20.53 -11.52 11.97
CA PRO A 200 -20.03 -12.10 13.20
C PRO A 200 -18.97 -13.16 12.88
N GLU A 201 -18.04 -13.37 13.82
CA GLU A 201 -17.01 -14.38 13.70
C GLU A 201 -17.67 -15.76 13.59
N VAL A 202 -17.64 -16.35 12.40
CA VAL A 202 -18.10 -17.73 12.21
C VAL A 202 -16.87 -18.61 12.27
N ASP A 203 -16.82 -19.51 13.25
CA ASP A 203 -15.90 -20.64 13.22
C ASP A 203 -16.09 -21.34 11.87
N HIS A 204 -15.01 -21.56 11.13
CA HIS A 204 -14.96 -22.16 9.79
C HIS A 204 -15.63 -23.56 9.66
N ALA A 205 -16.31 -24.03 10.70
CA ALA A 205 -17.03 -25.29 10.80
C ALA A 205 -18.48 -25.25 10.24
N THR A 206 -19.07 -24.09 9.93
CA THR A 206 -20.43 -24.02 9.36
C THR A 206 -20.43 -23.63 7.88
N SER A 207 -20.29 -24.65 7.03
CA SER A 207 -20.92 -24.83 5.71
C SER A 207 -21.36 -23.60 4.88
N THR A 208 -20.57 -22.54 4.77
CA THR A 208 -20.78 -21.52 3.74
C THR A 208 -19.76 -21.75 2.62
N ASN A 209 -20.24 -21.89 1.38
CA ASN A 209 -19.41 -22.07 0.18
C ASN A 209 -18.54 -20.84 -0.16
N THR A 210 -18.53 -19.82 0.71
CA THR A 210 -17.84 -18.55 0.50
C THR A 210 -16.53 -18.52 1.29
N PRO A 211 -15.36 -18.28 0.64
CA PRO A 211 -14.05 -18.34 1.31
C PRO A 211 -13.82 -17.23 2.35
N PHE A 212 -14.66 -16.19 2.33
CA PHE A 212 -14.56 -15.01 3.18
C PHE A 212 -15.96 -14.54 3.59
N THR A 213 -16.17 -14.21 4.87
CA THR A 213 -17.43 -13.61 5.36
C THR A 213 -17.63 -12.19 4.82
N ALA A 214 -18.88 -11.74 4.76
CA ALA A 214 -19.23 -10.43 4.19
C ALA A 214 -18.89 -9.27 5.14
N ASP A 215 -18.15 -8.30 4.62
CA ASP A 215 -17.93 -6.99 5.25
C ASP A 215 -18.21 -5.90 4.21
N VAL A 216 -19.29 -5.13 4.41
CA VAL A 216 -19.80 -4.15 3.44
C VAL A 216 -19.64 -2.74 3.98
N TYR A 217 -19.11 -1.85 3.15
CA TYR A 217 -18.89 -0.45 3.48
C TYR A 217 -19.78 0.46 2.64
N SER A 218 -19.94 1.70 3.10
CA SER A 218 -20.77 2.72 2.44
C SER A 218 -20.08 3.42 1.27
N SER A 219 -18.75 3.36 1.18
CA SER A 219 -17.96 4.07 0.17
C SER A 219 -16.60 3.43 -0.11
N ALA A 220 -16.01 3.75 -1.26
CA ALA A 220 -14.65 3.33 -1.63
C ALA A 220 -13.60 3.85 -0.64
N ILE A 221 -13.74 5.11 -0.23
CA ILE A 221 -12.78 5.73 0.69
C ILE A 221 -12.81 5.10 2.08
N ALA A 222 -13.98 4.62 2.52
CA ALA A 222 -14.09 3.84 3.74
C ALA A 222 -13.31 2.53 3.62
N VAL A 223 -13.45 1.80 2.50
CA VAL A 223 -12.67 0.58 2.23
C VAL A 223 -11.17 0.88 2.25
N GLN A 224 -10.74 1.94 1.56
CA GLN A 224 -9.34 2.36 1.46
C GLN A 224 -8.71 2.71 2.82
N ALA A 225 -9.37 3.55 3.61
CA ALA A 225 -8.90 3.92 4.94
C ALA A 225 -8.82 2.72 5.90
N ASN A 226 -9.85 1.86 5.88
CA ASN A 226 -9.87 0.64 6.67
C ASN A 226 -8.71 -0.28 6.28
N LEU A 227 -8.48 -0.45 4.99
CA LEU A 227 -7.41 -1.27 4.44
C LEU A 227 -6.03 -0.75 4.85
N ALA A 228 -5.80 0.57 4.79
CA ALA A 228 -4.54 1.17 5.23
C ALA A 228 -4.25 0.91 6.72
N ILE A 229 -5.24 1.05 7.60
CA ILE A 229 -5.05 0.79 9.04
C ILE A 229 -4.91 -0.70 9.35
N HIS A 230 -5.69 -1.58 8.70
CA HIS A 230 -5.51 -3.03 8.86
C HIS A 230 -4.14 -3.49 8.39
N PHE A 231 -3.61 -2.93 7.30
CA PHE A 231 -2.27 -3.25 6.82
C PHE A 231 -1.17 -2.68 7.71
N SER A 232 -1.34 -1.46 8.26
CA SER A 232 -0.45 -0.89 9.28
C SER A 232 -0.33 -1.81 10.50
N ALA A 233 -1.46 -2.29 11.02
CA ALA A 233 -1.50 -3.23 12.12
C ALA A 233 -0.84 -4.57 11.77
N LEU A 234 -1.09 -5.12 10.57
CA LEU A 234 -0.43 -6.33 10.08
C LEU A 234 1.10 -6.17 10.03
N LEU A 235 1.58 -5.03 9.55
CA LEU A 235 3.00 -4.72 9.46
C LEU A 235 3.64 -4.64 10.85
N LEU A 236 3.05 -3.88 11.77
CA LEU A 236 3.54 -3.74 13.14
C LEU A 236 3.55 -5.08 13.89
N LEU A 237 2.50 -5.90 13.73
CA LEU A 237 2.43 -7.24 14.34
C LEU A 237 3.46 -8.21 13.78
N SER A 238 3.88 -8.03 12.52
CA SER A 238 4.92 -8.85 11.90
C SER A 238 6.28 -8.66 12.57
N TYR A 239 6.49 -7.52 13.22
CA TYR A 239 7.73 -7.16 13.93
C TYR A 239 7.46 -6.78 15.39
N LYS A 240 6.46 -7.42 16.00
CA LYS A 240 6.07 -7.16 17.39
C LYS A 240 7.24 -7.40 18.37
N PRO A 241 7.54 -6.47 19.30
CA PRO A 241 8.53 -6.69 20.34
C PRO A 241 8.15 -7.88 21.23
N ARG A 242 9.12 -8.75 21.56
CA ARG A 242 8.88 -9.98 22.33
C ARG A 242 8.17 -9.75 23.66
N LEU A 243 8.47 -8.64 24.33
CA LEU A 243 7.93 -8.30 25.65
C LEU A 243 6.64 -7.45 25.58
N ALA A 244 6.19 -7.06 24.38
CA ALA A 244 4.98 -6.26 24.23
C ALA A 244 3.73 -7.09 24.58
N LYS A 245 3.04 -6.71 25.65
CA LYS A 245 1.78 -7.33 26.07
C LYS A 245 0.61 -6.67 25.34
N LEU A 246 -0.16 -7.47 24.60
CA LEU A 246 -1.35 -7.02 23.86
C LEU A 246 -2.67 -7.51 24.51
N SER A 247 -2.62 -7.92 25.77
CA SER A 247 -3.70 -8.62 26.47
C SER A 247 -4.92 -7.75 26.80
N SER A 248 -4.81 -6.42 26.74
CA SER A 248 -5.91 -5.48 26.99
C SER A 248 -6.74 -5.16 25.74
N ILE A 249 -6.48 -5.85 24.63
CA ILE A 249 -7.07 -5.60 23.32
C ILE A 249 -7.79 -6.88 22.86
N PRO A 250 -8.94 -6.78 22.15
CA PRO A 250 -9.58 -7.95 21.56
C PRO A 250 -8.58 -8.84 20.81
N HIS A 251 -8.56 -10.14 21.11
CA HIS A 251 -7.58 -11.09 20.58
C HIS A 251 -7.41 -11.04 19.06
N ARG A 252 -8.52 -10.81 18.33
CA ARG A 252 -8.52 -10.68 16.86
C ARG A 252 -7.61 -9.55 16.35
N LEU A 253 -7.60 -8.40 17.04
CA LEU A 253 -6.76 -7.27 16.64
C LEU A 253 -5.28 -7.57 16.85
N ALA A 254 -4.92 -8.53 17.70
CA ALA A 254 -3.53 -8.97 17.86
C ALA A 254 -3.14 -10.09 16.88
N SER A 255 -4.04 -10.53 15.99
CA SER A 255 -3.82 -11.67 15.09
C SER A 255 -3.46 -11.22 13.67
N ARG A 256 -2.24 -11.57 13.23
CA ARG A 256 -1.79 -11.29 11.84
C ARG A 256 -2.70 -11.92 10.78
N SER A 257 -3.07 -13.19 10.97
CA SER A 257 -3.93 -13.90 10.01
C SER A 257 -5.31 -13.26 9.93
N TRP A 258 -5.85 -12.77 11.04
CA TRP A 258 -7.12 -12.04 11.04
C TRP A 258 -7.03 -10.76 10.22
N HIS A 259 -5.97 -9.97 10.39
CA HIS A 259 -5.75 -8.77 9.57
C HIS A 259 -5.62 -9.09 8.07
N ALA A 260 -4.83 -10.11 7.70
CA ALA A 260 -4.69 -10.53 6.31
C ALA A 260 -6.02 -10.99 5.69
N GLN A 261 -6.82 -11.76 6.44
CA GLN A 261 -8.15 -12.18 5.99
C GLN A 261 -9.13 -10.99 5.91
N LYS A 262 -9.08 -10.04 6.85
CA LYS A 262 -9.92 -8.83 6.82
C LYS A 262 -9.58 -7.97 5.59
N LEU A 263 -8.31 -7.85 5.23
CA LEU A 263 -7.86 -7.16 4.02
C LEU A 263 -8.40 -7.83 2.75
N ALA A 264 -8.37 -9.18 2.69
CA ALA A 264 -8.98 -9.91 1.58
C ALA A 264 -10.51 -9.72 1.52
N LYS A 265 -11.20 -9.76 2.68
CA LYS A 265 -12.66 -9.49 2.78
C LYS A 265 -13.00 -8.12 2.20
N LEU A 266 -12.28 -7.09 2.63
CA LEU A 266 -12.47 -5.71 2.17
C LEU A 266 -12.37 -5.58 0.66
N ALA A 267 -11.37 -6.22 0.05
CA ALA A 267 -11.17 -6.21 -1.40
C ALA A 267 -12.28 -6.95 -2.16
N LEU A 268 -12.76 -8.09 -1.63
CA LEU A 268 -13.67 -8.97 -2.35
C LEU A 268 -15.14 -8.54 -2.28
N TRP A 269 -15.60 -8.13 -1.10
CA TRP A 269 -17.03 -7.87 -0.81
C TRP A 269 -17.50 -6.48 -1.19
N ASN A 270 -16.57 -5.58 -1.51
CA ASN A 270 -16.88 -4.23 -1.96
C ASN A 270 -16.61 -4.12 -3.47
N ASN A 271 -17.37 -3.28 -4.15
CA ASN A 271 -17.29 -3.13 -5.60
C ASN A 271 -17.57 -1.69 -6.04
N PHE A 272 -16.71 -0.77 -5.61
CA PHE A 272 -16.76 0.62 -6.06
C PHE A 272 -15.79 0.83 -7.23
N SER A 273 -16.16 1.72 -8.17
CA SER A 273 -15.34 2.03 -9.35
C SER A 273 -13.98 2.64 -9.01
N ASP A 274 -13.91 3.37 -7.90
CA ASP A 274 -12.76 4.13 -7.40
C ASP A 274 -12.06 3.45 -6.21
N GLN A 275 -12.43 2.21 -5.87
CA GLN A 275 -11.81 1.45 -4.78
C GLN A 275 -10.34 1.14 -5.03
N TRP A 276 -9.96 0.92 -6.28
CA TRP A 276 -8.68 0.35 -6.68
C TRP A 276 -7.58 1.41 -6.86
N ASP A 277 -7.19 2.05 -5.77
CA ASP A 277 -6.02 2.92 -5.78
C ASP A 277 -4.70 2.11 -5.64
N PRO A 278 -3.53 2.72 -5.91
CA PRO A 278 -2.25 2.02 -5.88
C PRO A 278 -1.99 1.26 -4.57
N VAL A 279 -2.35 1.85 -3.43
CA VAL A 279 -2.11 1.29 -2.10
C VAL A 279 -2.99 0.06 -1.87
N VAL A 280 -4.25 0.12 -2.29
CA VAL A 280 -5.17 -1.04 -2.25
C VAL A 280 -4.61 -2.18 -3.09
N VAL A 281 -4.23 -1.90 -4.35
CA VAL A 281 -3.70 -2.93 -5.26
C VAL A 281 -2.45 -3.58 -4.67
N ALA A 282 -1.48 -2.78 -4.21
CA ALA A 282 -0.26 -3.29 -3.59
C ALA A 282 -0.56 -4.14 -2.34
N THR A 283 -1.49 -3.69 -1.50
CA THR A 283 -1.88 -4.40 -0.28
C THR A 283 -2.48 -5.76 -0.60
N VAL A 284 -3.41 -5.85 -1.57
CA VAL A 284 -4.06 -7.11 -1.95
C VAL A 284 -3.04 -8.09 -2.53
N VAL A 285 -2.14 -7.62 -3.41
CA VAL A 285 -1.03 -8.43 -3.92
C VAL A 285 -0.14 -8.93 -2.77
N ARG A 286 0.17 -8.07 -1.81
CA ARG A 286 1.06 -8.39 -0.69
C ARG A 286 0.46 -9.41 0.28
N ILE A 287 -0.83 -9.32 0.59
CA ILE A 287 -1.50 -10.22 1.55
C ILE A 287 -1.94 -11.54 0.92
N ALA A 288 -1.98 -11.65 -0.41
CA ALA A 288 -2.31 -12.90 -1.08
C ALA A 288 -1.34 -14.03 -0.70
N ARG A 289 -0.07 -13.70 -0.45
CA ARG A 289 0.93 -14.66 0.05
C ARG A 289 0.57 -15.27 1.41
N ASP A 290 -0.27 -14.60 2.20
CA ASP A 290 -0.68 -15.06 3.52
C ASP A 290 -1.91 -16.00 3.46
N MET A 291 -2.51 -16.22 2.27
CA MET A 291 -3.64 -17.14 2.09
C MET A 291 -3.18 -18.57 1.88
N THR A 292 -3.59 -19.47 2.77
CA THR A 292 -3.18 -20.88 2.76
C THR A 292 -4.24 -21.82 2.16
N TYR A 293 -5.52 -21.42 2.14
CA TYR A 293 -6.61 -22.26 1.65
C TYR A 293 -6.86 -22.07 0.14
N PRO A 294 -7.02 -23.13 -0.66
CA PRO A 294 -7.25 -23.02 -2.10
C PRO A 294 -8.46 -22.15 -2.48
N SER A 295 -9.55 -22.20 -1.72
CA SER A 295 -10.74 -21.38 -1.97
C SER A 295 -10.47 -19.88 -1.77
N GLN A 296 -9.60 -19.51 -0.82
CA GLN A 296 -9.18 -18.12 -0.61
C GLN A 296 -8.25 -17.65 -1.73
N GLN A 297 -7.34 -18.51 -2.18
CA GLN A 297 -6.43 -18.26 -3.29
C GLN A 297 -7.21 -17.99 -4.59
N GLU A 298 -8.19 -18.85 -4.91
CA GLU A 298 -9.04 -18.71 -6.10
C GLU A 298 -9.87 -17.43 -6.10
N ALA A 299 -10.44 -17.08 -4.93
CA ALA A 299 -11.17 -15.81 -4.80
C ALA A 299 -10.27 -14.60 -5.05
N LEU A 300 -9.03 -14.62 -4.56
CA LEU A 300 -8.07 -13.54 -4.84
C LEU A 300 -7.63 -13.50 -6.30
N LEU A 301 -7.48 -14.66 -6.98
CA LEU A 301 -7.21 -14.69 -8.43
C LEU A 301 -8.35 -14.02 -9.22
N SER A 302 -9.60 -14.31 -8.86
CA SER A 302 -10.76 -13.63 -9.43
C SER A 302 -10.78 -12.13 -9.11
N CYS A 303 -10.33 -11.74 -7.91
CA CYS A 303 -10.16 -10.34 -7.53
C CYS A 303 -9.13 -9.62 -8.40
N PHE A 304 -7.98 -10.24 -8.68
CA PHE A 304 -6.95 -9.65 -9.54
C PHE A 304 -7.43 -9.44 -10.97
N GLN A 305 -8.27 -10.34 -11.50
CA GLN A 305 -8.93 -10.12 -12.79
C GLN A 305 -9.81 -8.87 -12.76
N ARG A 306 -10.65 -8.71 -11.73
CA ARG A 306 -11.47 -7.49 -11.53
C ARG A 306 -10.62 -6.22 -11.44
N ILE A 307 -9.52 -6.27 -10.70
CA ILE A 307 -8.57 -5.13 -10.58
C ILE A 307 -8.00 -4.79 -11.95
N GLY A 308 -7.50 -5.78 -12.69
CA GLY A 308 -6.96 -5.61 -14.04
C GLY A 308 -7.99 -5.04 -15.02
N ASP A 309 -9.24 -5.48 -14.92
CA ASP A 309 -10.33 -4.97 -15.77
C ASP A 309 -10.70 -3.53 -15.46
N ALA A 310 -10.76 -3.16 -14.17
CA ALA A 310 -11.14 -1.81 -13.72
C ALA A 310 -10.01 -0.78 -13.91
N THR A 311 -8.77 -1.14 -13.55
CA THR A 311 -7.63 -0.20 -13.50
C THR A 311 -6.74 -0.25 -14.72
N LYS A 312 -6.77 -1.37 -15.45
CA LYS A 312 -5.83 -1.69 -16.54
C LYS A 312 -4.37 -1.81 -16.13
N ILE A 313 -4.09 -1.85 -14.82
CA ILE A 313 -2.78 -2.19 -14.28
C ILE A 313 -2.48 -3.65 -14.66
N PRO A 314 -1.31 -3.94 -15.28
CA PRO A 314 -0.91 -5.30 -15.56
C PRO A 314 -0.54 -6.01 -14.25
N LEU A 315 -1.14 -7.17 -14.00
CA LEU A 315 -0.94 -7.98 -12.78
C LEU A 315 -0.41 -9.39 -13.08
N GLN A 316 -0.09 -9.68 -14.35
CA GLN A 316 0.21 -11.03 -14.80
C GLN A 316 1.47 -11.59 -14.15
N THR A 317 2.51 -10.76 -14.00
CA THR A 317 3.75 -11.13 -13.30
C THR A 317 3.47 -11.47 -11.84
N GLU A 318 2.72 -10.61 -11.14
CA GLU A 318 2.38 -10.80 -9.73
C GLU A 318 1.53 -12.05 -9.51
N ILE A 319 0.57 -12.32 -10.42
CA ILE A 319 -0.25 -13.53 -10.37
C ILE A 319 0.60 -14.78 -10.59
N ALA A 320 1.50 -14.78 -11.58
CA ALA A 320 2.36 -15.92 -11.85
C ALA A 320 3.29 -16.23 -10.66
N ASP A 321 3.91 -15.20 -10.07
CA ASP A 321 4.74 -15.32 -8.88
C ASP A 321 3.97 -15.88 -7.69
N LEU A 322 2.73 -15.41 -7.47
CA LEU A 322 1.85 -15.91 -6.40
C LEU A 322 1.49 -17.38 -6.59
N GLN A 323 1.12 -17.78 -7.82
CA GLN A 323 0.79 -19.17 -8.13
C GLN A 323 1.99 -20.11 -7.92
N GLN A 324 3.19 -19.67 -8.32
CA GLN A 324 4.43 -20.42 -8.08
C GLN A 324 4.73 -20.54 -6.57
N PHE A 325 4.53 -19.46 -5.81
CA PHE A 325 4.72 -19.45 -4.36
C PHE A 325 3.77 -20.44 -3.64
N TRP A 326 2.47 -20.41 -3.96
CA TRP A 326 1.51 -21.33 -3.37
C TRP A 326 1.75 -22.79 -3.75
N SER A 327 2.18 -23.04 -4.99
CA SER A 327 2.55 -24.38 -5.45
C SER A 327 3.74 -24.91 -4.67
N SER A 328 4.80 -24.11 -4.53
CA SER A 328 6.02 -24.52 -3.79
C SER A 328 5.73 -24.83 -2.32
N SER A 329 4.89 -24.02 -1.68
CA SER A 329 4.49 -24.20 -0.27
C SER A 329 3.72 -25.52 -0.03
N ARG A 330 2.96 -25.98 -1.03
CA ARG A 330 2.20 -27.24 -0.96
C ARG A 330 3.09 -28.47 -1.07
N HIS A 331 4.18 -28.39 -1.84
CA HIS A 331 5.12 -29.50 -2.00
C HIS A 331 6.08 -29.62 -0.81
N SER A 332 6.44 -28.51 -0.15
CA SER A 332 7.27 -28.53 1.07
C SER A 332 6.56 -29.13 2.30
N SER A 333 5.23 -29.24 2.27
CA SER A 333 4.41 -29.76 3.37
C SER A 333 3.97 -31.22 3.18
N ALA A 334 4.36 -31.86 2.06
CA ALA A 334 4.15 -33.29 1.86
C ALA A 334 5.16 -34.08 2.72
N PRO A 335 4.73 -34.99 3.60
CA PRO A 335 5.66 -35.84 4.32
C PRO A 335 6.37 -36.74 3.31
N THR A 336 7.70 -36.65 3.24
CA THR A 336 8.56 -37.68 2.65
C THR A 336 8.43 -38.96 3.48
N ASN A 337 7.35 -39.69 3.28
CA ASN A 337 7.23 -41.08 3.69
C ASN A 337 7.97 -41.93 2.66
N THR A 338 9.29 -41.90 2.74
CA THR A 338 10.16 -42.91 2.15
C THR A 338 11.12 -43.35 3.23
N HIS A 339 10.73 -44.40 3.96
CA HIS A 339 11.70 -45.30 4.55
C HIS A 339 11.40 -46.74 4.10
N PRO A 340 12.46 -47.52 3.83
CA PRO A 340 12.49 -48.71 2.97
C PRO A 340 11.78 -49.94 3.50
#